data_AF-A0A9Q3E1F5-F1
#
_entry.id   AF-A0A9Q3E1F5-F1
#
_cell.length_a   1.000
_cell.length_b   1.000
_cell.length_c   1.000
_cell.angle_alpha   90.00
_cell.angle_beta   90.00
_cell.angle_gamma   90.00
#
_symmetry.space_group_name_H-M   'P 1'
#
loop_
_entity.id
_entity.type
_entity.pdbx_description
1 polymer ?
#
loop_
_entity_poly.entity_id
_entity_poly.type
_entity_poly.pdbx_seq_one_letter_code
_entity_poly.pdbx_strand_id
1 'polypeptide(L)'
;MKEIHGRRNFPWWKSQIIQKYSNGTWIWQSTMSFDSENYSVDKDPYEWCLRQSKTLEAINPQMNIQMRNHKLLTQLPGDLEHAVKCRCNQNCTLDDISNSLQYIRKRPNIGRFTLYRSSNFK
;
A
#
# COMPACT_ATOMS: atom_id res chain seq x y z
N MET A 1 25.83 38.98 -12.11
CA MET A 1 26.36 37.67 -12.54
C MET A 1 25.19 36.84 -13.06
N LYS A 2 25.14 36.52 -14.35
CA LYS A 2 24.09 35.64 -14.90
C LYS A 2 24.46 34.21 -14.55
N GLU A 3 23.67 33.57 -13.70
CA GLU A 3 23.84 32.16 -13.39
C GLU A 3 23.78 31.34 -14.68
N ILE A 4 24.82 30.56 -14.93
CA ILE A 4 24.95 29.73 -16.13
C ILE A 4 24.02 28.53 -15.93
N HIS A 5 22.74 28.69 -16.28
CA HIS A 5 21.69 27.68 -16.12
C HIS A 5 21.97 26.36 -16.91
N GLY A 6 23.05 26.29 -17.69
CA GLY A 6 23.39 25.14 -18.54
C GLY A 6 24.28 24.05 -17.93
N ARG A 7 24.80 24.18 -16.70
CA ARG A 7 25.72 23.17 -16.10
C ARG A 7 25.11 22.33 -14.96
N ARG A 8 23.78 22.14 -14.95
CA ARG A 8 23.13 21.30 -13.93
C ARG A 8 23.08 19.85 -14.41
N ASN A 9 23.37 18.91 -13.52
CA ASN A 9 23.33 17.47 -13.83
C ASN A 9 21.89 16.97 -14.01
N PHE A 10 21.72 15.82 -14.69
CA PHE A 10 20.40 15.25 -14.96
C PHE A 10 19.56 14.98 -13.69
N PRO A 11 20.12 14.47 -12.57
CA PRO A 11 19.36 14.33 -11.32
C PRO A 11 18.73 15.64 -10.82
N TRP A 12 19.44 16.76 -10.96
CA TRP A 12 18.91 18.07 -10.61
C TRP A 12 17.77 18.50 -11.53
N TRP A 13 17.90 18.33 -12.84
CA TRP A 13 16.80 18.63 -13.77
C TRP A 13 15.57 17.76 -13.51
N LYS A 14 15.78 16.47 -13.21
CA LYS A 14 14.71 15.57 -12.79
C LYS A 14 14.02 16.08 -11.52
N SER A 15 14.77 16.53 -10.51
CA SER A 15 14.17 17.06 -9.28
C SER A 15 13.41 18.36 -9.52
N GLN A 16 13.87 19.24 -10.42
CA GLN A 16 13.15 20.46 -10.78
C GLN A 16 11.86 20.19 -11.56
N ILE A 17 11.87 19.22 -12.49
CA ILE A 17 10.68 18.79 -13.21
C ILE A 17 9.68 18.19 -12.22
N ILE A 18 10.13 17.31 -11.32
CA ILE A 18 9.29 16.78 -10.25
C ILE A 18 8.78 17.95 -9.39
N GLN A 19 9.62 18.87 -8.91
CA GLN A 19 9.16 19.98 -8.07
C GLN A 19 8.12 20.88 -8.76
N LYS A 20 8.30 21.15 -10.06
CA LYS A 20 7.42 22.05 -10.83
C LYS A 20 6.12 21.38 -11.29
N TYR A 21 6.16 20.07 -11.55
CA TYR A 21 5.05 19.32 -12.15
C TYR A 21 4.55 18.15 -11.29
N SER A 22 5.14 17.87 -10.13
CA SER A 22 4.57 16.98 -9.12
C SER A 22 3.33 17.68 -8.60
N ASN A 23 2.20 17.28 -9.16
CA ASN A 23 0.94 17.88 -8.82
C ASN A 23 0.59 17.41 -7.41
N GLY A 24 0.58 18.31 -6.43
CA GLY A 24 0.06 18.02 -5.09
C GLY A 24 -1.35 17.41 -5.14
N THR A 25 -2.12 17.78 -6.16
CA THR A 25 -3.43 17.18 -6.47
C THR A 25 -3.31 15.69 -6.83
N TRP A 26 -2.28 15.27 -7.58
CA TRP A 26 -2.08 13.85 -7.92
C TRP A 26 -1.68 13.03 -6.69
N ILE A 27 -0.82 13.58 -5.83
CA ILE A 27 -0.45 12.94 -4.56
C ILE A 27 -1.70 12.81 -3.67
N TRP A 28 -2.50 13.86 -3.59
CA TRP A 28 -3.76 13.86 -2.84
C TRP A 28 -4.75 12.83 -3.40
N GLN A 29 -4.99 12.81 -4.72
CA GLN A 29 -5.85 11.83 -5.38
C GLN A 29 -5.37 10.39 -5.18
N SER A 30 -4.06 10.15 -5.26
CA SER A 30 -3.47 8.84 -5.03
C SER A 30 -3.62 8.41 -3.56
N THR A 31 -3.47 9.35 -2.63
CA THR A 31 -3.67 9.10 -1.19
C THR A 31 -5.14 8.77 -0.89
N MET A 32 -6.07 9.53 -1.43
CA MET A 32 -7.51 9.23 -1.32
C MET A 32 -7.87 7.88 -1.94
N SER A 33 -7.27 7.55 -3.08
CA SER A 33 -7.48 6.24 -3.73
C SER A 33 -6.97 5.10 -2.85
N PHE A 34 -5.78 5.26 -2.26
CA PHE A 34 -5.23 4.30 -1.29
C PHE A 34 -6.15 4.14 -0.07
N ASP A 35 -6.56 5.24 0.56
CA ASP A 35 -7.38 5.22 1.78
C ASP A 35 -8.80 4.67 1.54
N SER A 36 -9.32 4.81 0.32
CA SER A 36 -10.64 4.28 -0.05
C SER A 36 -10.64 2.77 -0.32
N GLU A 37 -9.46 2.17 -0.54
CA GLU A 37 -9.36 0.83 -1.07
C GLU A 37 -9.01 -0.24 -0.04
N ASN A 38 -10.03 -0.62 0.72
CA ASN A 38 -9.97 -1.77 1.61
C ASN A 38 -9.77 -3.08 0.82
N TYR A 39 -9.06 -4.01 1.45
CA TYR A 39 -8.89 -5.36 0.94
C TYR A 39 -10.22 -6.15 0.98
N SER A 40 -10.54 -6.84 -0.11
CA SER A 40 -11.63 -7.81 -0.18
C SER A 40 -11.07 -9.20 -0.49
N VAL A 41 -11.70 -10.23 0.07
CA VAL A 41 -11.33 -11.64 -0.08
C VAL A 41 -11.41 -12.13 -1.53
N ASP A 42 -12.22 -11.45 -2.35
CA ASP A 42 -12.39 -11.77 -3.77
C ASP A 42 -11.16 -11.40 -4.62
N LYS A 43 -10.33 -10.47 -4.13
CA LYS A 43 -9.12 -10.02 -4.84
C LYS A 43 -7.97 -11.01 -4.65
N ASP A 44 -7.08 -11.08 -5.64
CA ASP A 44 -5.82 -11.80 -5.46
C ASP A 44 -4.95 -11.08 -4.42
N PRO A 45 -4.51 -11.75 -3.35
CA PRO A 45 -3.73 -11.11 -2.29
C PRO A 45 -2.40 -10.54 -2.77
N TYR A 46 -1.72 -11.24 -3.68
CA TYR A 46 -0.41 -10.81 -4.19
C TYR A 46 -0.57 -9.57 -5.06
N GLU A 47 -1.51 -9.61 -6.01
CA GLU A 47 -1.76 -8.47 -6.90
C GLU A 47 -2.22 -7.23 -6.14
N TRP A 48 -3.08 -7.40 -5.13
CA TRP A 48 -3.54 -6.30 -4.30
C TRP A 48 -2.38 -5.71 -3.49
N CYS A 49 -1.60 -6.54 -2.80
CA CYS A 49 -0.44 -6.11 -2.03
C CYS A 49 0.57 -5.35 -2.91
N LEU A 50 0.89 -5.90 -4.09
CA LEU A 50 1.82 -5.29 -5.03
C LEU A 50 1.35 -3.90 -5.50
N ARG A 51 0.05 -3.78 -5.83
CA ARG A 51 -0.50 -2.52 -6.29
C ARG A 51 -0.52 -1.46 -5.19
N GLN A 52 -0.94 -1.82 -3.97
CA GLN A 52 -0.93 -0.90 -2.83
C GLN A 52 0.50 -0.49 -2.45
N SER A 53 1.46 -1.41 -2.49
CA SER A 53 2.89 -1.10 -2.27
C SER A 53 3.40 -0.07 -3.28
N LYS A 54 3.11 -0.27 -4.57
CA LYS A 54 3.50 0.68 -5.63
C LYS A 54 2.88 2.05 -5.43
N THR A 55 1.59 2.12 -5.05
CA THR A 55 0.92 3.39 -4.76
C THR A 55 1.59 4.12 -3.58
N LEU A 56 1.92 3.40 -2.50
CA LEU A 56 2.62 3.97 -1.35
C LEU A 56 4.03 4.47 -1.70
N GLU A 57 4.77 3.74 -2.51
CA GLU A 57 6.09 4.15 -3.03
C GLU A 57 5.98 5.38 -3.94
N ALA A 58 4.90 5.49 -4.72
CA ALA A 58 4.61 6.65 -5.56
C ALA A 58 4.27 7.91 -4.73
N ILE A 59 3.49 7.75 -3.66
CA ILE A 59 3.09 8.84 -2.76
C ILE A 59 4.27 9.29 -1.90
N ASN A 60 5.03 8.35 -1.35
CA ASN A 60 6.18 8.63 -0.49
C ASN A 60 7.34 7.68 -0.81
N PRO A 61 8.25 8.10 -1.71
CA PRO A 61 9.41 7.29 -2.10
C PRO A 61 10.42 7.01 -0.98
N GLN A 62 10.38 7.79 0.11
CA GLN A 62 11.29 7.65 1.26
C GLN A 62 10.66 6.82 2.40
N MET A 63 9.55 6.13 2.14
CA MET A 63 8.86 5.33 3.14
C MET A 63 9.70 4.11 3.52
N ASN A 64 9.90 3.90 4.83
CA ASN A 64 10.55 2.68 5.31
C ASN A 64 9.62 1.46 5.17
N ILE A 65 10.20 0.26 5.18
CA ILE A 65 9.44 -1.00 5.01
C ILE A 65 8.36 -1.17 6.09
N GLN A 66 8.66 -0.79 7.33
CA GLN A 66 7.77 -0.94 8.49
C GLN A 66 6.52 -0.06 8.36
N MET A 67 6.68 1.19 7.94
CA MET A 67 5.59 2.15 7.76
C MET A 67 4.74 1.79 6.55
N ARG A 68 5.36 1.27 5.49
CA ARG A 68 4.63 0.70 4.34
C ARG A 68 3.77 -0.48 4.78
N ASN A 69 4.34 -1.41 5.53
CA ASN A 69 3.63 -2.59 6.04
C ASN A 69 2.49 -2.16 6.98
N HIS A 70 2.74 -1.24 7.90
CA HIS A 70 1.70 -0.72 8.79
C HIS A 70 0.53 -0.12 8.00
N LYS A 71 0.81 0.73 7.00
CA LYS A 71 -0.24 1.32 6.13
C LYS A 71 -1.00 0.27 5.33
N LEU A 72 -0.30 -0.75 4.82
CA LEU A 72 -0.94 -1.82 4.07
C LEU A 72 -1.84 -2.67 4.96
N LEU A 73 -1.42 -2.95 6.21
CA LEU A 73 -2.22 -3.68 7.18
C LEU A 73 -3.46 -2.90 7.63
N THR A 74 -3.39 -1.56 7.74
CA THR A 74 -4.57 -0.73 8.06
C THR A 74 -5.67 -0.76 7.00
N GLN A 75 -5.35 -1.21 5.77
CA GLN A 75 -6.33 -1.40 4.70
C GLN A 75 -7.01 -2.78 4.75
N LEU A 76 -6.63 -3.65 5.70
CA LEU A 76 -7.28 -4.93 5.93
C LEU A 76 -8.47 -4.74 6.90
N PRO A 77 -9.57 -5.49 6.73
CA PRO A 77 -10.64 -5.54 7.73
C PRO A 77 -10.08 -5.99 9.09
N GLY A 78 -10.52 -5.38 10.20
CA GLY A 78 -9.85 -5.49 11.51
C GLY A 78 -9.54 -6.91 12.00
N ASP A 79 -10.44 -7.87 11.77
CA ASP A 79 -10.16 -9.27 12.10
C ASP A 79 -8.97 -9.78 11.26
N LEU A 80 -9.02 -9.58 9.94
CA LEU A 80 -7.98 -10.00 9.00
C LEU A 80 -6.64 -9.31 9.28
N GLU A 81 -6.68 -8.02 9.64
CA GLU A 81 -5.52 -7.26 10.07
C GLU A 81 -4.83 -7.94 11.25
N HIS A 82 -5.59 -8.25 12.31
CA HIS A 82 -5.06 -8.92 13.49
C HIS A 82 -4.47 -10.29 13.15
N ALA A 83 -5.19 -11.05 12.33
CA ALA A 83 -4.76 -12.37 11.86
C ALA A 83 -3.41 -12.33 11.13
N VAL A 84 -3.22 -11.36 10.25
CA VAL A 84 -1.97 -11.20 9.50
C VAL A 84 -0.87 -10.69 10.43
N LYS A 85 -1.16 -9.71 11.31
CA LYS A 85 -0.21 -9.21 12.31
C LYS A 85 0.35 -10.31 13.21
N CYS A 86 -0.47 -11.27 13.63
CA CYS A 86 0.00 -12.40 14.43
C CYS A 86 0.95 -13.35 13.67
N ARG A 87 0.97 -13.30 12.33
CA ARG A 87 1.78 -14.18 11.47
C ARG A 87 2.99 -13.47 10.85
N CYS A 88 2.98 -12.15 10.81
CA CYS A 88 4.02 -11.34 10.18
C CYS A 88 4.81 -10.51 11.22
N ASN A 89 6.14 -10.55 11.14
CA ASN A 89 7.00 -9.66 11.94
C ASN A 89 6.95 -8.21 11.41
N GLN A 90 7.40 -7.23 12.20
CA GLN A 90 7.44 -5.81 11.78
C GLN A 90 8.26 -5.56 10.50
N ASN A 91 9.26 -6.40 10.24
CA ASN A 91 10.12 -6.33 9.06
C ASN A 91 9.70 -7.34 7.96
N CYS A 92 8.44 -7.79 7.97
CA CYS A 92 7.93 -8.71 6.96
C CYS A 92 8.07 -8.12 5.55
N THR A 93 8.36 -8.98 4.58
CA THR A 93 8.36 -8.62 3.16
C THR A 93 6.93 -8.61 2.64
N LEU A 94 6.69 -7.95 1.51
CA LEU A 94 5.40 -7.98 0.83
C LEU A 94 4.91 -9.42 0.58
N ASP A 95 5.84 -10.32 0.24
CA ASP A 95 5.56 -11.74 0.02
C ASP A 95 5.07 -12.44 1.28
N ASP A 96 5.61 -12.11 2.46
CA ASP A 96 5.17 -12.69 3.74
C ASP A 96 3.72 -12.30 4.05
N ILE A 97 3.35 -11.04 3.78
CA ILE A 97 1.99 -10.54 3.95
C ILE A 97 1.05 -11.21 2.94
N SER A 98 1.44 -11.26 1.66
CA SER A 98 0.69 -11.91 0.59
C SER A 98 0.45 -13.40 0.89
N ASN A 99 1.50 -14.13 1.28
CA ASN A 99 1.41 -15.55 1.63
C ASN A 99 0.50 -15.78 2.84
N SER A 100 0.56 -14.89 3.84
CA SER A 100 -0.33 -14.94 5.01
C SER A 100 -1.79 -14.72 4.62
N LEU A 101 -2.08 -13.75 3.75
CA LEU A 101 -3.42 -13.51 3.22
C LEU A 101 -3.92 -14.69 2.38
N GLN A 102 -3.07 -15.26 1.52
CA GLN A 102 -3.40 -16.46 0.75
C GLN A 102 -3.70 -17.67 1.64
N TYR A 103 -2.93 -17.85 2.71
CA TYR A 103 -3.14 -18.92 3.67
C TYR A 103 -4.48 -18.77 4.39
N ILE A 104 -4.82 -17.56 4.84
CA ILE A 104 -6.10 -17.27 5.49
C ILE A 104 -7.26 -17.50 4.51
N ARG A 105 -7.13 -17.02 3.27
CA ARG A 105 -8.13 -17.25 2.20
C ARG A 105 -8.39 -18.74 1.97
N LYS A 106 -7.34 -19.58 1.99
CA LYS A 106 -7.44 -21.03 1.76
C LYS A 106 -7.97 -21.82 2.97
N ARG A 107 -7.93 -21.25 4.18
CA ARG A 107 -8.33 -21.94 5.43
C ARG A 107 -9.27 -21.08 6.28
N PRO A 108 -10.54 -20.93 5.89
CA PRO A 108 -11.53 -20.15 6.65
C PRO A 108 -11.88 -20.73 8.04
N ASN A 109 -11.50 -21.98 8.33
CA ASN A 109 -11.83 -22.66 9.60
C ASN A 109 -10.95 -22.27 10.80
N ILE A 110 -9.94 -21.41 10.62
CA ILE A 110 -9.16 -20.87 11.74
C ILE A 110 -9.91 -19.67 12.30
N GLY A 111 -10.92 -19.96 13.12
CA GLY A 111 -11.63 -19.00 13.96
C GLY A 111 -12.46 -17.97 13.22
N ARG A 112 -13.71 -18.33 12.85
CA ARG A 112 -14.84 -17.43 12.53
C ARG A 112 -14.44 -16.02 12.08
N PHE A 113 -13.65 -15.88 11.02
CA PHE A 113 -13.56 -14.62 10.32
C PHE A 113 -14.92 -14.42 9.68
N THR A 114 -15.76 -13.57 10.25
CA THR A 114 -17.05 -13.18 9.68
C THR A 114 -16.80 -12.31 8.45
N LEU A 115 -16.15 -12.88 7.43
CA LEU A 115 -16.03 -12.30 6.09
C LEU A 115 -17.35 -12.41 5.30
N TYR A 116 -18.43 -12.83 5.96
CA TYR A 116 -19.78 -12.95 5.41
C TYR A 116 -20.81 -12.40 6.39
N ARG A 117 -20.89 -11.08 6.59
CA ARG A 117 -22.11 -10.47 7.17
C ARG A 117 -22.39 -9.03 6.74
N SER A 118 -22.10 -8.66 5.48
CA SER A 118 -22.56 -7.37 4.93
C SER A 118 -23.21 -7.44 3.54
N SER A 119 -23.60 -8.63 3.06
CA SER A 119 -24.25 -8.77 1.75
C SER A 119 -25.72 -9.22 1.79
N ASN A 120 -26.38 -9.25 2.96
CA ASN A 120 -27.79 -9.66 3.09
C ASN A 120 -28.61 -8.72 3.99
N PHE A 121 -28.64 -7.43 3.66
CA PHE A 121 -29.74 -6.55 4.05
C PHE A 121 -30.16 -5.72 2.83
N LYS A 122 -31.03 -6.32 2.02
CA LYS A 122 -32.02 -5.65 1.18
C LYS A 122 -33.36 -6.32 1.45
#